data_AF-A0A2T4U3R2-F1
#
_entry.id   AF-A0A2T4U3R2-F1
#
_cell.length_a   1.000
_cell.length_b   1.000
_cell.length_c   1.000
_cell.angle_alpha   90.00
_cell.angle_beta   90.00
_cell.angle_gamma   90.00
#
_symmetry.space_group_name_H-M   'P 1'
#
loop_
_entity.id
_entity.type
_entity.pdbx_description
1 polymer ?
#
loop_
_entity_poly.entity_id
_entity_poly.type
_entity_poly.pdbx_seq_one_letter_code
_entity_poly.pdbx_strand_id
1 'polypeptide(L)'
;MSQNKQAMNKLAQRVISGYEAVHAKDYAKAKQLLDPLVPMLHSETKPNIKLLSYSAIAQLGTKDVENFLETCEELKKYEPANDQEAALVQRVDDMFVMLMDTLNEED
;
A
#
# COMPACT_ATOMS: atom_id res chain seq x y z
N MET A 1 29.75 2.60 13.64
CA MET A 1 28.45 2.04 13.17
C MET A 1 28.46 2.13 11.64
N SER A 2 28.24 1.03 10.92
CA SER A 2 28.37 1.05 9.45
C SER A 2 27.27 1.90 8.81
N GLN A 3 27.60 2.65 7.76
CA GLN A 3 26.66 3.50 7.01
C GLN A 3 25.40 2.73 6.57
N ASN A 4 25.54 1.41 6.36
CA ASN A 4 24.45 0.51 5.99
C ASN A 4 23.35 0.43 7.07
N LYS A 5 23.71 0.39 8.36
CA LYS A 5 22.73 0.37 9.47
C LYS A 5 21.91 1.66 9.55
N GLN A 6 22.54 2.80 9.27
CA GLN A 6 21.85 4.10 9.27
C GLN A 6 20.88 4.23 8.09
N ALA A 7 21.27 3.75 6.91
CA ALA A 7 20.40 3.74 5.73
C ALA A 7 19.17 2.84 5.94
N MET A 8 19.35 1.64 6.48
CA MET A 8 18.24 0.73 6.81
C MET A 8 17.28 1.32 7.84
N ASN A 9 17.80 1.97 8.89
CA ASN A 9 16.95 2.62 9.89
C ASN A 9 16.10 3.75 9.28
N LYS A 10 16.67 4.54 8.35
CA LYS A 10 15.91 5.60 7.66
C LYS A 10 14.80 5.03 6.77
N LEU A 11 15.06 3.94 6.06
CA LEU A 11 14.05 3.25 5.25
C LEU A 11 12.93 2.69 6.14
N ALA A 12 13.27 2.00 7.22
CA ALA A 12 12.29 1.49 8.18
C ALA A 12 11.44 2.62 8.77
N GLN A 13 12.06 3.72 9.18
CA GLN A 13 11.34 4.90 9.69
C GLN A 13 10.40 5.49 8.65
N ARG A 14 10.83 5.54 7.38
CA ARG A 14 10.00 6.04 6.27
C ARG A 14 8.75 5.18 6.07
N VAL A 15 8.89 3.85 6.10
CA VAL A 15 7.78 2.91 6.00
C VAL A 15 6.81 3.09 7.17
N ILE A 16 7.31 3.12 8.41
CA ILE A 16 6.48 3.33 9.61
C ILE A 16 5.71 4.65 9.51
N SER A 17 6.40 5.73 9.14
CA SER A 17 5.78 7.06 8.99
C SER A 17 4.72 7.08 7.88
N GLY A 18 4.90 6.29 6.83
CA GLY A 18 3.92 6.12 5.77
C GLY A 18 2.65 5.42 6.25
N TYR A 19 2.79 4.34 7.04
CA TYR A 19 1.64 3.65 7.64
C TYR A 19 0.88 4.54 8.62
N GLU A 20 1.60 5.28 9.47
CA GLU A 20 1.00 6.26 10.38
C GLU A 20 0.25 7.36 9.61
N ALA A 21 0.78 7.82 8.48
CA ALA A 21 0.12 8.80 7.63
C ALA A 21 -1.21 8.26 7.03
N VAL A 22 -1.27 6.97 6.64
CA VAL A 22 -2.53 6.33 6.22
C VAL A 22 -3.54 6.33 7.36
N HIS A 23 -3.13 5.97 8.59
CA HIS A 23 -4.03 5.99 9.75
C HIS A 23 -4.52 7.40 10.08
N ALA A 24 -3.68 8.42 9.87
CA ALA A 24 -4.02 9.83 10.03
C ALA A 24 -4.83 10.41 8.85
N LYS A 25 -5.12 9.62 7.81
CA LYS A 25 -5.77 10.04 6.55
C LYS A 25 -4.99 11.10 5.76
N ASP A 26 -3.69 11.25 6.02
CA ASP A 26 -2.77 12.08 5.23
C ASP A 26 -2.25 11.26 4.04
N TYR A 27 -3.15 11.01 3.09
CA TYR A 27 -2.89 10.08 1.97
C TYR A 27 -1.81 10.60 1.01
N ALA A 28 -1.73 11.92 0.81
CA ALA A 28 -0.68 12.53 -0.01
C ALA A 28 0.71 12.25 0.57
N LYS A 29 0.88 12.45 1.88
CA LYS A 29 2.13 12.13 2.57
C LYS A 29 2.41 10.63 2.57
N ALA A 30 1.40 9.81 2.85
CA ALA A 30 1.54 8.36 2.83
C ALA A 30 2.05 7.87 1.47
N LYS A 31 1.41 8.29 0.38
CA LYS A 31 1.80 7.96 -1.00
C LYS A 31 3.23 8.38 -1.30
N GLN A 32 3.59 9.63 -0.96
CA GLN A 32 4.95 10.13 -1.15
C GLN A 32 6.00 9.28 -0.39
N LEU A 33 5.66 8.78 0.79
CA LEU A 33 6.57 7.98 1.61
C LEU A 33 6.67 6.53 1.13
N LEU A 34 5.55 5.92 0.72
CA LEU A 34 5.43 4.48 0.47
C LEU A 34 5.65 4.07 -0.99
N ASP A 35 5.02 4.74 -1.98
CA ASP A 35 5.07 4.32 -3.39
C ASP A 35 6.50 4.13 -3.91
N PRO A 36 7.47 5.05 -3.65
CA PRO A 36 8.83 4.87 -4.14
C PRO A 36 9.55 3.66 -3.55
N LEU A 37 9.05 3.11 -2.44
CA LEU A 37 9.64 1.97 -1.75
C LEU A 37 9.08 0.64 -2.24
N VAL A 38 7.93 0.62 -2.93
CA VAL A 38 7.33 -0.60 -3.47
C VAL A 38 8.32 -1.40 -4.33
N PRO A 39 8.94 -0.84 -5.38
CA PRO A 39 9.89 -1.61 -6.20
C PRO A 39 11.18 -2.02 -5.47
N MET A 40 11.46 -1.43 -4.31
CA MET A 40 12.64 -1.77 -3.49
C MET A 40 12.36 -2.87 -2.46
N LEU A 41 11.14 -2.93 -1.95
CA LEU A 41 10.78 -3.74 -0.78
C LEU A 41 9.73 -4.81 -1.08
N HIS A 42 9.23 -4.85 -2.31
CA HIS A 42 8.32 -5.86 -2.82
C HIS A 42 8.88 -6.49 -4.10
N SER A 43 8.83 -7.82 -4.18
CA SER A 43 9.07 -8.59 -5.40
C SER A 43 8.25 -9.86 -5.37
N GLU A 44 8.07 -10.53 -6.51
CA GLU A 44 7.37 -11.81 -6.61
C GLU A 44 7.93 -12.88 -5.64
N THR A 45 9.26 -12.92 -5.49
CA THR A 45 9.96 -13.87 -4.61
C THR A 45 9.96 -13.47 -3.14
N LYS A 46 9.63 -12.21 -2.84
CA LYS A 46 9.57 -11.66 -1.48
C LYS A 46 8.42 -10.66 -1.39
N PRO A 47 7.17 -11.15 -1.40
CA PRO A 47 6.02 -10.28 -1.38
C PRO A 47 5.96 -9.48 -0.07
N ASN A 48 5.43 -8.27 -0.16
CA ASN A 48 5.26 -7.39 0.99
C ASN A 48 3.85 -6.83 0.96
N ILE A 49 2.91 -7.73 1.28
CA ILE A 49 1.46 -7.47 1.21
C ILE A 49 1.09 -6.27 2.06
N LYS A 50 1.72 -6.12 3.24
CA LYS A 50 1.51 -4.95 4.10
C LYS A 50 1.86 -3.65 3.38
N LEU A 51 3.05 -3.55 2.78
CA LEU A 51 3.46 -2.34 2.05
C LEU A 51 2.51 -2.05 0.89
N LEU A 52 2.20 -3.06 0.07
CA LEU A 52 1.28 -2.92 -1.06
C LEU A 52 -0.09 -2.43 -0.61
N SER A 53 -0.66 -3.01 0.45
CA SER A 53 -1.98 -2.63 0.95
C SER A 53 -2.01 -1.18 1.43
N TYR A 54 -1.01 -0.73 2.18
CA TYR A 54 -0.94 0.67 2.60
C TYR A 54 -0.68 1.62 1.44
N SER A 55 0.08 1.21 0.40
CA SER A 55 0.23 1.99 -0.84
C SER A 55 -1.11 2.13 -1.56
N ALA A 56 -1.85 1.03 -1.75
CA ALA A 56 -3.17 1.04 -2.38
C ALA A 56 -4.14 1.98 -1.67
N ILE A 57 -4.19 1.92 -0.34
CA ILE A 57 -5.05 2.81 0.45
C ILE A 57 -4.68 4.29 0.22
N ALA A 58 -3.38 4.60 0.17
CA ALA A 58 -2.91 5.96 -0.08
C ALA A 58 -3.21 6.42 -1.52
N GLN A 59 -3.00 5.56 -2.52
CA GLN A 59 -3.30 5.83 -3.92
C GLN A 59 -4.77 6.19 -4.12
N LEU A 60 -5.70 5.34 -3.65
CA LEU A 60 -7.13 5.65 -3.75
C LEU A 60 -7.50 6.92 -2.97
N GLY A 61 -6.94 7.09 -1.77
CA GLY A 61 -7.14 8.30 -0.95
C GLY A 61 -6.67 9.59 -1.65
N THR A 62 -5.74 9.50 -2.60
CA THR A 62 -5.29 10.61 -3.46
C THR A 62 -5.96 10.65 -4.82
N LYS A 63 -6.96 9.79 -5.07
CA LYS A 63 -7.64 9.64 -6.37
C LYS A 63 -6.72 9.18 -7.50
N ASP A 64 -5.62 8.52 -7.16
CA ASP A 64 -4.72 7.89 -8.12
C ASP A 64 -5.27 6.48 -8.46
N VAL A 65 -6.35 6.47 -9.24
CA VAL A 65 -7.16 5.27 -9.50
C VAL A 65 -6.40 4.24 -10.32
N GLU A 66 -5.60 4.67 -11.31
CA GLU A 66 -4.82 3.77 -12.16
C GLU A 66 -3.82 2.94 -11.33
N ASN A 67 -2.97 3.61 -10.53
CA ASN A 67 -2.01 2.92 -9.67
C ASN A 67 -2.69 2.06 -8.59
N PHE A 68 -3.87 2.49 -8.10
CA PHE A 68 -4.67 1.70 -7.18
C PHE A 68 -5.11 0.37 -7.80
N LEU A 69 -5.66 0.41 -9.02
CA LEU A 69 -6.11 -0.79 -9.74
C LEU A 69 -4.96 -1.75 -10.02
N GLU A 70 -3.81 -1.24 -10.47
CA GLU A 70 -2.60 -2.05 -10.66
C GLU A 70 -2.15 -2.72 -9.36
N THR A 71 -2.19 -1.98 -8.24
CA THR A 71 -1.82 -2.52 -6.93
C THR A 71 -2.81 -3.58 -6.45
N CYS A 72 -4.11 -3.43 -6.73
CA CYS A 72 -5.11 -4.47 -6.46
C CYS A 72 -4.86 -5.74 -7.27
N GLU A 73 -4.52 -5.62 -8.56
CA GLU A 73 -4.16 -6.78 -9.39
C GLU A 73 -2.91 -7.48 -8.87
N GLU A 74 -1.92 -6.71 -8.41
CA GLU A 74 -0.70 -7.24 -7.81
C GLU A 74 -0.99 -7.99 -6.50
N LEU A 75 -1.81 -7.42 -5.61
CA LEU A 75 -2.20 -8.04 -4.34
C LEU A 75 -2.88 -9.40 -4.52
N LYS A 76 -3.70 -9.58 -5.56
CA LYS A 76 -4.38 -10.85 -5.86
C LYS A 76 -3.45 -12.02 -6.15
N LYS A 77 -2.17 -11.75 -6.44
CA LYS A 77 -1.16 -12.79 -6.72
C LYS A 77 -0.61 -13.45 -5.45
N TYR A 78 -0.88 -12.89 -4.27
CA TYR A 78 -0.22 -13.29 -3.03
C TYR A 78 -1.22 -13.68 -1.95
N GLU A 79 -0.87 -14.74 -1.21
CA GLU A 79 -1.63 -15.16 -0.04
C GLU A 79 -1.14 -14.44 1.22
N PRO A 80 -2.03 -13.82 2.02
CA PRO A 80 -1.69 -13.22 3.30
C PRO A 80 -1.02 -14.22 4.25
N ALA A 81 0.09 -13.82 4.87
CA ALA A 81 0.82 -14.70 5.78
C ALA A 81 0.22 -14.78 7.20
N ASN A 82 -0.68 -13.86 7.54
CA ASN A 82 -1.31 -13.75 8.85
C ASN A 82 -2.61 -12.91 8.79
N ASP A 83 -3.37 -12.94 9.89
CA ASP A 83 -4.65 -12.22 10.02
C ASP A 83 -4.52 -10.70 9.81
N GLN A 84 -3.38 -10.10 10.17
CA GLN A 84 -3.18 -8.67 9.96
C GLN A 84 -3.08 -8.33 8.47
N GLU A 85 -2.35 -9.14 7.70
CA GLU A 85 -2.28 -8.97 6.25
C GLU A 85 -3.61 -9.29 5.58
N ALA A 86 -4.31 -10.33 6.04
CA ALA A 86 -5.62 -10.68 5.50
C ALA A 86 -6.63 -9.54 5.70
N ALA A 87 -6.64 -8.91 6.88
CA ALA A 87 -7.49 -7.76 7.15
C ALA A 87 -7.13 -6.52 6.30
N LEU A 88 -5.85 -6.34 5.98
CA LEU A 88 -5.41 -5.25 5.10
C LEU A 88 -5.84 -5.48 3.66
N VAL A 89 -5.70 -6.70 3.15
CA VAL A 89 -6.16 -7.08 1.80
C VAL A 89 -7.68 -6.93 1.71
N GLN A 90 -8.43 -7.44 2.68
CA GLN A 90 -9.89 -7.28 2.71
C GLN A 90 -10.30 -5.81 2.66
N ARG A 91 -9.60 -4.94 3.40
CA ARG A 91 -9.88 -3.49 3.36
C ARG A 91 -9.64 -2.90 1.98
N VAL A 92 -8.60 -3.33 1.27
CA VAL A 92 -8.32 -2.89 -0.10
C VAL A 92 -9.39 -3.41 -1.07
N ASP A 93 -9.84 -4.65 -0.90
CA ASP A 93 -10.92 -5.23 -1.71
C ASP A 93 -12.25 -4.50 -1.49
N ASP A 94 -12.60 -4.16 -0.25
CA ASP A 94 -13.80 -3.38 0.07
C ASP A 94 -13.74 -1.99 -0.61
N MET A 95 -12.56 -1.37 -0.62
CA MET A 95 -12.33 -0.09 -1.31
C MET A 95 -12.45 -0.23 -2.83
N PHE A 96 -11.97 -1.34 -3.41
CA PHE A 96 -12.12 -1.64 -4.82
C PHE A 96 -13.59 -1.82 -5.21
N VAL A 97 -14.35 -2.61 -4.45
CA VAL A 97 -15.77 -2.82 -4.71
C VAL A 97 -16.52 -1.49 -4.66
N MET A 98 -16.30 -0.68 -3.62
CA MET A 98 -16.91 0.64 -3.49
C MET A 98 -16.60 1.56 -4.68
N LEU A 99 -15.34 1.55 -5.16
CA LEU A 99 -14.95 2.31 -6.34
C LEU A 99 -15.71 1.83 -7.58
N MET A 100 -15.76 0.51 -7.82
CA MET A 100 -16.43 -0.05 -8.99
C MET A 100 -17.94 0.20 -8.97
N ASP A 101 -18.58 0.10 -7.80
CA ASP A 101 -20.00 0.44 -7.62
C ASP A 101 -20.26 1.90 -7.97
N THR A 102 -19.39 2.82 -7.51
CA THR A 102 -19.49 4.25 -7.83
C THR A 102 -19.37 4.50 -9.34
N LEU A 103 -18.45 3.81 -10.03
CA LEU A 103 -18.26 3.95 -11.47
C LEU A 103 -19.43 3.37 -12.27
N ASN A 104 -20.09 2.32 -11.77
CA ASN A 104 -21.25 1.70 -12.43
C ASN A 104 -22.56 2.48 -12.19
N GLU A 105 -22.66 3.28 -11.13
CA GLU A 105 -23.82 4.15 -10.86
C GLU A 105 -23.80 5.45 -11.71
N GLU A 106 -22.67 5.79 -12.34
CA GLU A 106 -22.53 6.95 -13.23
C GLU A 106 -22.99 6.68 -14.69
N ASP A 107 -23.50 5.48 -14.99
CA ASP A 107 -24.14 5.08 -16.26
C ASP A 107 -25.69 4.97 -16.15
#